data_AF-A0A933F8I0-F1
#
_entry.id   AF-A0A933F8I0-F1
#
_cell.length_a   1.000
_cell.length_b   1.000
_cell.length_c   1.000
_cell.angle_alpha   90.00
_cell.angle_beta   90.00
_cell.angle_gamma   90.00
#
_symmetry.space_group_name_H-M   'P 1'
#
loop_
_entity.id
_entity.type
_entity.pdbx_description
1 polymer ?
#
loop_
_entity_poly.entity_id
_entity_poly.type
_entity_poly.pdbx_seq_one_letter_code
_entity_poly.pdbx_strand_id
1 'polypeptide(L)' 'MPELRKDPVTSRWVIISTERGKRPSDFAQEPPRPRSGFCPFCPGNEEKTPPEILAYRPNGG' A
#
# COMPACT_ATOMS: atom_id res chain seq x y z
N MET A 1 -15.51 17.32 -14.70
CA MET A 1 -16.90 16.82 -14.78
C MET A 1 -17.08 15.61 -13.88
N PRO A 2 -17.94 15.68 -12.86
CA PRO A 2 -18.23 14.53 -12.00
C PRO A 2 -19.21 13.55 -12.65
N GLU A 3 -19.06 12.26 -12.38
CA GLU A 3 -19.96 11.19 -12.82
C GLU A 3 -20.27 10.19 -11.69
N LEU A 4 -21.37 9.45 -11.85
CA LEU A 4 -21.76 8.35 -10.96
C LEU A 4 -21.59 7.01 -11.68
N ARG A 5 -20.88 6.06 -11.04
CA ARG A 5 -20.77 4.67 -11.52
C ARG A 5 -21.35 3.71 -10.50
N LYS A 6 -22.09 2.69 -10.94
CA LYS A 6 -22.61 1.63 -10.08
C LYS A 6 -21.61 0.48 -10.03
N ASP A 7 -21.18 0.10 -8.83
CA ASP A 7 -20.35 -1.08 -8.61
C ASP A 7 -21.24 -2.34 -8.59
N PRO A 8 -21.05 -3.30 -9.51
CA PRO A 8 -21.84 -4.53 -9.52
C PRO A 8 -21.51 -5.49 -8.36
N VAL A 9 -20.32 -5.39 -7.75
CA VAL A 9 -19.91 -6.28 -6.65
C VAL A 9 -20.58 -5.88 -5.35
N THR A 10 -20.50 -4.58 -5.00
CA THR A 10 -21.09 -4.08 -3.74
C THR A 10 -22.50 -3.50 -3.90
N SER A 11 -23.00 -3.38 -5.15
CA SER A 11 -24.29 -2.74 -5.48
C SER A 11 -24.41 -1.30 -5.00
N ARG A 12 -23.28 -0.57 -4.88
CA ARG A 12 -23.24 0.83 -4.43
C ARG A 12 -22.95 1.77 -5.58
N TRP A 13 -23.38 3.02 -5.42
CA TRP A 13 -22.99 4.11 -6.32
C TRP A 13 -21.68 4.74 -5.84
N VAL A 14 -20.77 4.99 -6.78
CA VAL A 14 -19.48 5.61 -6.56
C VAL A 14 -19.44 6.93 -7.32
N ILE A 15 -19.02 7.99 -6.64
CA ILE A 15 -18.82 9.31 -7.24
C ILE A 15 -17.39 9.38 -7.77
N ILE A 16 -17.24 9.68 -9.06
CA ILE A 16 -15.93 9.93 -9.68
C ILE A 16 -15.84 11.42 -10.00
N SER A 17 -14.83 12.09 -9.44
CA SER A 17 -14.62 13.53 -9.61
C SER A 17 -13.12 13.84 -9.63
N THR A 18 -12.49 13.71 -10.80
CA THR A 18 -11.04 13.88 -11.01
C THR A 18 -10.52 15.24 -10.53
N GLU A 19 -11.33 16.29 -10.62
CA GLU A 19 -10.98 17.66 -10.20
C GLU A 19 -10.77 17.80 -8.68
N ARG A 20 -11.22 16.84 -7.86
CA ARG A 20 -11.01 16.88 -6.40
C ARG A 20 -9.54 16.81 -6.01
N GLY A 21 -8.70 16.13 -6.80
CA GLY A 21 -7.26 16.03 -6.53
C GLY A 21 -6.50 17.35 -6.70
N LYS A 22 -7.11 18.37 -7.34
CA LYS A 22 -6.50 19.69 -7.54
C LYS A 22 -6.82 20.69 -6.42
N ARG A 23 -7.64 20.29 -5.43
CA ARG A 23 -8.00 21.19 -4.33
C ARG A 23 -6.75 21.47 -3.49
N PRO A 24 -6.54 22.73 -3.06
CA PRO A 24 -5.52 23.02 -2.07
C PRO A 24 -5.72 22.14 -0.84
N SER A 25 -4.63 21.56 -0.34
CA SER A 25 -4.58 20.91 0.96
C SER A 25 -3.70 21.73 1.89
N ASP A 26 -4.13 21.91 3.13
CA ASP A 26 -3.37 22.66 4.13
C ASP A 26 -2.03 21.98 4.47
N PHE A 27 -1.94 20.67 4.18
CA PHE A 27 -0.76 19.85 4.40
C PHE A 27 -0.29 19.23 3.08
N ALA A 28 1.00 19.32 2.81
CA ALA A 28 1.62 18.55 1.74
C ALA A 28 1.74 17.08 2.14
N GLN A 29 1.59 16.16 1.18
CA GLN A 29 2.02 14.78 1.40
C GLN A 29 3.55 14.76 1.47
N GLU A 30 4.08 14.39 2.63
CA GLU A 30 5.50 14.07 2.71
C GLU A 30 5.77 12.77 1.94
N PRO A 31 6.80 12.72 1.08
CA PRO A 31 7.24 11.46 0.51
C PRO A 31 7.63 10.52 1.65
N PRO A 32 7.39 9.20 1.51
CA PRO A 32 7.80 8.24 2.52
C PRO A 32 9.31 8.36 2.73
N ARG A 33 9.71 8.73 3.94
CA ARG A 33 11.13 8.74 4.31
C ARG A 33 11.62 7.30 4.36
N PRO A 34 12.85 6.99 3.89
CA PRO A 34 13.42 5.68 4.10
C PRO A 34 13.43 5.40 5.62
N ARG A 35 12.80 4.30 6.03
CA ARG A 35 12.83 3.87 7.42
C ARG A 35 14.27 3.44 7.72
N SER A 36 15.00 4.24 8.49
CA SER A 36 16.25 3.82 9.11
C SER A 36 15.91 2.98 10.34
N GLY A 37 16.54 1.81 10.47
CA GLY A 37 16.36 0.94 11.63
C GLY A 37 16.37 -0.54 11.31
N PHE A 38 16.22 -1.34 12.37
CA PHE A 38 16.11 -2.79 12.29
C PHE A 38 14.81 -3.20 11.61
N CYS A 39 14.91 -4.03 10.56
CA CYS A 39 13.77 -4.55 9.80
C CYS A 39 13.72 -6.08 9.89
N PRO A 40 12.75 -6.66 10.64
CA PRO A 40 12.58 -8.11 10.73
C PRO A 40 12.34 -8.81 9.38
N PHE A 41 11.84 -8.08 8.37
CA PHE A 41 11.53 -8.63 7.05
C PHE A 41 12.65 -8.45 6.02
N CYS A 42 13.74 -7.77 6.38
CA CYS A 42 14.91 -7.74 5.52
C CYS A 42 15.64 -9.10 5.56
N PRO A 43 16.24 -9.53 4.43
CA PRO A 43 17.01 -10.77 4.39
C PRO A 43 18.08 -10.81 5.51
N GLY A 44 18.23 -11.97 6.14
CA GLY A 44 19.16 -12.19 7.26
C GLY A 44 18.56 -11.97 8.65
N ASN A 45 17.29 -11.54 8.75
CA ASN A 45 16.56 -11.37 10.02
C ASN A 45 15.40 -12.37 10.18
N GLU A 46 15.43 -13.51 9.49
CA GLU A 46 14.34 -14.48 9.44
C GLU A 46 13.98 -15.02 10.84
N GLU A 47 14.96 -15.17 11.74
CA GLU A 47 14.74 -15.55 13.15
C GLU A 47 13.87 -14.56 13.95
N LYS A 48 13.69 -13.36 13.42
CA LYS A 48 12.90 -12.27 14.02
C LYS A 48 11.48 -12.27 13.47
N THR A 49 11.16 -13.18 12.57
CA THR A 49 9.82 -13.48 12.07
C THR A 49 9.30 -14.79 12.68
N PRO A 50 7.97 -14.99 12.74
CA PRO A 50 7.41 -16.30 13.04
C PRO A 50 7.91 -17.39 12.07
N PRO A 51 7.78 -18.68 12.41
CA PRO A 51 8.22 -19.77 11.56
C PRO A 51 7.73 -19.63 10.12
N GLU A 52 8.66 -19.79 9.19
CA GLU A 52 8.40 -19.69 7.77
C GLU A 52 7.41 -20.77 7.31
N ILE A 53 6.40 -20.36 6.54
CA ILE A 53 5.44 -21.30 5.92
C ILE A 53 5.95 -21.75 4.54
N LEU A 54 6.51 -20.82 3.76
CA LEU A 54 7.02 -21.06 2.41
C LEU A 54 7.93 -19.90 1.97
N ALA A 55 9.08 -20.21 1.38
CA ALA A 55 9.90 -19.24 0.65
C ALA A 55 10.43 -19.83 -0.66
N TYR A 56 10.49 -18.99 -1.69
CA TYR A 56 11.11 -19.32 -2.98
C TYR A 56 12.46 -18.61 -3.06
N ARG A 57 13.53 -19.29 -2.63
CA ARG A 57 14.90 -18.76 -2.66
C ARG A 57 15.70 -19.40 -3.80
N PRO A 58 16.54 -18.64 -4.53
CA PRO A 58 17.39 -19.18 -5.60
C PRO A 58 18.34 -20.30 -5.12
N ASN A 59 18.70 -20.28 -3.83
CA ASN A 59 19.69 -21.19 -3.24
C ASN A 59 19.09 -22.27 -2.31
N GLY A 60 17.76 -22.42 -2.26
CA GLY A 60 17.12 -23.55 -1.57
C GLY A 60 17.35 -23.64 -0.04
N GLY A 61 17.54 -22.52 0.65
CA GLY A 61 17.61 -22.42 2.11
C GLY A 61 17.23 -21.03 2.56
#